data_AF-A0A3L7SH72-F1
#
_entry.id   AF-A0A3L7SH72-F1
#
_cell.length_a   1.000
_cell.length_b   1.000
_cell.length_c   1.000
_cell.angle_alpha   90.00
_cell.angle_beta   90.00
_cell.angle_gamma   90.00
#
_symmetry.space_group_name_H-M   'P 1'
#
loop_
_entity.id
_entity.type
_entity.pdbx_description
1 polymer ?
#
loop_
_entity_poly.entity_id
_entity_poly.type
_entity_poly.pdbx_seq_one_letter_code
_entity_poly.pdbx_strand_id
1 'polypeptide(L)'
;MTIPPERAGGLRSMGHRSHQLPPALPRPGALVALVLLRAALVAGSLPGGVGRADDLPPPAAASVTAAASATGATTATTTATFKGTETCVRCHRSEQGEWTGPATTLHWREDAHSRAHLALAPTNERTAAIERVLGIEARQTRGCIACHSHAPAEPAVTAETPLLHAGISCETCHGAASAYLEPHAAKEWRFLPTEEKSAFGMHDLRSPAVKAANCAACHVGDIGSGRLVTHGMYAAGHPPLRPFEVESFSAALGPHWRRIEAKPKTIRAEAVAAGYRTEAAGPIDRSLIEGLGVLRQSVRLAADLAAVAERETPQVSWPELSLHDCHACHHELVLPSQRPALGYRRHVPGRPTLPRWPLGLAGAALRSTPEKPAVDDLLAPLLAEFDAVPFGTPRAVVVAAEAPLTGIDAAIARLAPGRLPGDEAGDRAAIEALAAAGATADDVDAARVVAAALLPALATSPAWGADERRDACDRIAAILSLDPAGMPPGSHRPAPTASPDIRAVRAAFILPAPISAR
;
A
#
# COMPACT_ATOMS: atom_id res chain seq x y z
N MET A 1 14.42 13.12 -65.33
CA MET A 1 14.96 11.75 -65.30
C MET A 1 13.77 10.83 -65.03
N THR A 2 13.01 10.43 -66.07
CA THR A 2 13.06 9.11 -66.76
C THR A 2 12.85 7.95 -65.78
N ILE A 3 11.88 7.02 -65.85
CA ILE A 3 10.97 6.44 -66.87
C ILE A 3 9.86 5.65 -66.08
N PRO A 4 8.73 5.25 -66.69
CA PRO A 4 7.45 4.91 -66.05
C PRO A 4 7.22 3.36 -65.90
N PRO A 5 6.00 2.86 -65.59
CA PRO A 5 5.71 1.57 -64.95
C PRO A 5 5.37 0.42 -65.93
N GLU A 6 5.31 -0.81 -65.40
CA GLU A 6 4.54 -2.02 -65.81
C GLU A 6 5.27 -3.25 -65.20
N ARG A 7 4.68 -4.34 -64.71
CA ARG A 7 3.45 -5.04 -65.09
C ARG A 7 3.07 -6.09 -64.02
N ALA A 8 1.80 -6.48 -64.08
CA ALA A 8 1.11 -7.47 -63.28
C ALA A 8 1.67 -8.91 -63.33
N GLY A 9 1.36 -9.65 -62.25
CA GLY A 9 1.41 -11.10 -62.12
C GLY A 9 1.30 -11.43 -60.63
N GLY A 10 0.16 -11.81 -60.09
CA GLY A 10 -0.49 -13.09 -60.35
C GLY A 10 -0.57 -13.85 -59.03
N LEU A 11 -1.78 -13.93 -58.49
CA LEU A 11 -2.23 -14.74 -57.35
C LEU A 11 -1.38 -15.99 -57.05
N ARG A 12 -1.01 -16.18 -55.78
CA ARG A 12 -0.98 -17.49 -55.12
C ARG A 12 -1.06 -17.34 -53.60
N SER A 13 -2.16 -17.84 -53.06
CA SER A 13 -2.34 -18.07 -51.64
C SER A 13 -1.39 -19.16 -51.15
N MET A 14 -0.71 -18.89 -50.04
CA MET A 14 -0.17 -19.89 -49.12
C MET A 14 -0.75 -19.46 -47.77
N GLY A 15 -1.69 -20.16 -47.15
CA GLY A 15 -1.71 -21.59 -46.91
C GLY A 15 -1.74 -21.73 -45.40
N HIS A 16 -2.94 -21.63 -44.82
CA HIS A 16 -3.19 -21.90 -43.41
C HIS A 16 -2.68 -23.32 -43.10
N ARG A 17 -1.63 -23.42 -42.28
CA ARG A 17 -1.26 -24.68 -41.66
C ARG A 17 -2.22 -24.94 -40.50
N SER A 18 -3.13 -25.87 -40.72
CA SER A 18 -3.92 -26.53 -39.69
C SER A 18 -2.97 -27.34 -38.80
N HIS A 19 -2.88 -26.97 -37.52
CA HIS A 19 -2.29 -27.84 -36.51
C HIS A 19 -3.22 -29.04 -36.31
N GLN A 20 -2.77 -30.21 -36.76
CA GLN A 20 -3.41 -31.48 -36.49
C GLN A 20 -3.26 -31.83 -35.00
N LEU A 21 -4.39 -32.05 -34.33
CA LEU A 21 -4.45 -32.67 -33.02
C LEU A 21 -4.00 -34.14 -33.11
N PRO A 22 -3.30 -34.69 -32.10
CA PRO A 22 -2.90 -36.09 -32.08
C PRO A 22 -4.10 -37.04 -31.92
N PRO A 23 -3.99 -38.30 -32.38
CA PRO A 23 -5.11 -39.23 -32.45
C PRO A 23 -5.56 -39.72 -31.07
N ALA A 24 -6.86 -39.95 -30.96
CA ALA A 24 -7.56 -40.47 -29.78
C ALA A 24 -7.03 -41.84 -29.33
N LEU A 25 -6.83 -41.99 -28.03
CA LEU A 25 -6.56 -43.28 -27.37
C LEU A 25 -7.82 -44.15 -27.30
N PRO A 26 -7.68 -45.49 -27.31
CA PRO A 26 -8.81 -46.42 -27.42
C PRO A 26 -9.62 -46.54 -26.13
N ARG A 27 -10.94 -46.72 -26.30
CA ARG A 27 -11.90 -47.01 -25.24
C ARG A 27 -11.75 -48.47 -24.76
N PRO A 28 -11.72 -48.75 -23.45
CA PRO A 28 -12.07 -50.06 -22.94
C PRO A 28 -13.57 -50.14 -22.65
N GLY A 29 -14.21 -51.15 -23.22
CA GLY A 29 -15.60 -51.51 -22.98
C GLY A 29 -15.84 -52.12 -21.59
N ALA A 30 -17.08 -51.91 -21.13
CA ALA A 30 -17.89 -52.72 -20.23
C ALA A 30 -17.19 -53.67 -19.23
N LEU A 31 -17.22 -53.28 -17.96
CA LEU A 31 -17.54 -54.22 -16.89
C LEU A 31 -18.51 -53.56 -15.91
N VAL A 32 -19.71 -54.14 -15.86
CA VAL A 32 -20.80 -53.80 -14.95
C VAL A 32 -20.45 -54.29 -13.56
N ALA A 33 -20.36 -53.38 -12.58
CA ALA A 33 -20.43 -53.71 -11.16
C ALA A 33 -21.43 -52.77 -10.50
N LEU A 34 -22.60 -53.32 -10.20
CA LEU A 34 -23.74 -52.69 -9.55
C LEU A 34 -23.40 -52.46 -8.06
N VAL A 35 -23.19 -51.21 -7.64
CA VAL A 35 -23.23 -50.83 -6.22
C VAL A 35 -24.30 -49.75 -6.06
N LEU A 36 -25.46 -50.19 -5.58
CA LEU A 36 -26.55 -49.33 -5.17
C LEU A 36 -26.18 -48.61 -3.87
N LEU A 37 -25.85 -47.32 -3.93
CA LEU A 37 -25.93 -46.44 -2.76
C LEU A 37 -27.08 -45.45 -2.94
N ARG A 38 -28.05 -45.56 -2.03
CA ARG A 38 -29.20 -44.67 -1.90
C ARG A 38 -28.72 -43.25 -1.57
N ALA A 39 -28.91 -42.32 -2.50
CA ALA A 39 -28.92 -40.89 -2.20
C ALA A 39 -30.36 -40.48 -1.90
N ALA A 40 -30.64 -40.18 -0.63
CA ALA A 40 -31.84 -39.47 -0.23
C ALA A 40 -31.75 -38.03 -0.77
N LEU A 41 -32.74 -37.61 -1.55
CA LEU A 41 -32.94 -36.20 -1.87
C LEU A 41 -33.27 -35.45 -0.57
N VAL A 42 -32.32 -34.69 -0.06
CA VAL A 42 -32.61 -33.54 0.80
C VAL A 42 -32.48 -32.32 -0.08
N ALA A 43 -33.63 -31.80 -0.51
CA ALA A 43 -33.74 -30.47 -1.08
C ALA A 43 -33.48 -29.44 0.02
N GLY A 44 -32.21 -29.15 0.27
CA GLY A 44 -31.78 -28.03 1.09
C GLY A 44 -31.30 -26.92 0.18
N SER A 45 -32.07 -25.83 0.12
CA SER A 45 -31.69 -24.59 -0.56
C SER A 45 -30.36 -24.09 0.00
N LEU A 46 -29.30 -24.14 -0.80
CA LEU A 46 -28.03 -23.46 -0.51
C LEU A 46 -28.29 -21.94 -0.62
N PRO A 47 -28.01 -21.12 0.40
CA PRO A 47 -27.95 -19.69 0.22
C PRO A 47 -26.64 -19.36 -0.50
N GLY A 48 -26.68 -19.40 -1.83
CA GLY A 48 -25.65 -18.87 -2.70
C GLY A 48 -25.76 -17.35 -2.77
N GLY A 49 -25.19 -16.66 -1.78
CA GLY A 49 -24.92 -15.22 -1.83
C GLY A 49 -23.41 -15.03 -1.79
N VAL A 50 -22.79 -14.82 -2.95
CA VAL A 50 -21.48 -14.14 -3.02
C VAL A 50 -21.69 -12.75 -2.41
N GLY A 51 -20.98 -12.44 -1.32
CA GLY A 51 -21.09 -11.15 -0.63
C GLY A 51 -20.94 -10.00 -1.61
N ARG A 52 -21.89 -9.06 -1.61
CA ARG A 52 -21.87 -7.91 -2.50
C ARG A 52 -20.95 -6.84 -1.91
N ALA A 53 -20.35 -6.02 -2.77
CA ALA A 53 -19.52 -4.90 -2.35
C ALA A 53 -20.26 -3.87 -1.47
N ASP A 54 -21.60 -3.89 -1.46
CA ASP A 54 -22.46 -3.02 -0.64
C ASP A 54 -22.64 -3.50 0.80
N ASP A 55 -22.13 -4.69 1.14
CA ASP A 55 -22.36 -5.31 2.44
C ASP A 55 -21.42 -4.80 3.54
N LEU A 56 -20.41 -3.96 3.29
CA LEU A 56 -19.56 -3.47 4.38
C LEU A 56 -20.38 -2.68 5.42
N PRO A 57 -20.29 -3.02 6.72
CA PRO A 57 -21.01 -2.28 7.74
C PRO A 57 -20.61 -0.80 7.66
N PRO A 58 -21.55 0.14 7.91
CA PRO A 58 -21.15 1.52 8.08
C PRO A 58 -20.10 1.61 9.19
N PRO A 59 -19.12 2.54 9.09
CA PRO A 59 -18.18 2.82 10.15
C PRO A 59 -18.97 2.93 11.44
N ALA A 60 -18.67 2.07 12.41
CA ALA A 60 -18.91 2.48 13.78
C ALA A 60 -18.17 3.82 13.92
N ALA A 61 -18.85 4.85 14.44
CA ALA A 61 -18.18 6.08 14.81
C ALA A 61 -17.00 5.68 15.70
N ALA A 62 -15.79 5.71 15.15
CA ALA A 62 -14.59 5.28 15.83
C ALA A 62 -14.34 6.30 16.94
N SER A 63 -14.91 6.02 18.10
CA SER A 63 -14.50 6.64 19.35
C SER A 63 -13.16 6.00 19.66
N VAL A 64 -12.09 6.72 19.30
CA VAL A 64 -10.75 6.42 19.79
C VAL A 64 -10.80 6.68 21.30
N THR A 65 -11.17 5.68 22.08
CA THR A 65 -11.06 5.75 23.53
C THR A 65 -9.60 5.56 23.91
N ALA A 66 -8.85 6.65 23.87
CA ALA A 66 -7.65 6.77 24.67
C ALA A 66 -8.05 6.54 26.14
N ALA A 67 -7.47 5.53 26.77
CA ALA A 67 -7.60 5.33 28.20
C ALA A 67 -6.88 6.48 28.92
N ALA A 68 -7.62 7.57 29.20
CA ALA A 68 -7.17 8.64 30.08
C ALA A 68 -7.86 8.47 31.44
N SER A 69 -7.06 8.32 32.48
CA SER A 69 -7.53 8.31 33.87
C SER A 69 -8.30 9.59 34.19
N ALA A 70 -9.36 9.39 34.98
CA ALA A 70 -10.40 10.35 35.27
C ALA A 70 -9.93 11.66 35.92
N THR A 71 -10.25 12.79 35.28
CA THR A 71 -10.76 14.01 35.93
C THR A 71 -11.64 14.75 34.92
N GLY A 72 -12.88 15.04 35.32
CA GLY A 72 -13.96 15.47 34.45
C GLY A 72 -13.74 16.81 33.73
N ALA A 73 -13.91 16.76 32.41
CA ALA A 73 -14.41 17.86 31.59
C ALA A 73 -15.16 17.23 30.41
N THR A 74 -16.49 17.30 30.40
CA THR A 74 -17.33 16.94 29.25
C THR A 74 -17.03 17.89 28.10
N THR A 75 -16.09 17.52 27.24
CA THR A 75 -15.89 18.13 25.93
C THR A 75 -16.87 17.47 24.97
N ALA A 76 -17.89 18.21 24.56
CA ALA A 76 -18.71 17.82 23.41
C ALA A 76 -17.76 17.61 22.23
N THR A 77 -17.61 16.37 21.79
CA THR A 77 -16.85 16.05 20.57
C THR A 77 -17.70 16.52 19.40
N THR A 78 -17.48 17.77 18.97
CA THR A 78 -18.06 18.27 17.72
C THR A 78 -17.46 17.44 16.59
N THR A 79 -18.26 16.57 15.98
CA THR A 79 -17.84 15.79 14.81
C THR A 79 -17.40 16.75 13.72
N ALA A 80 -16.11 16.76 13.39
CA ALA A 80 -15.59 17.58 12.31
C ALA A 80 -16.27 17.17 10.98
N THR A 81 -16.63 18.16 10.17
CA THR A 81 -17.31 17.98 8.89
C THR A 81 -16.42 18.45 7.75
N PHE A 82 -16.62 17.87 6.57
CA PHE A 82 -15.88 18.21 5.37
C PHE A 82 -16.38 19.53 4.78
N LYS A 83 -15.45 20.37 4.30
CA LYS A 83 -15.71 21.73 3.82
C LYS A 83 -15.58 21.86 2.29
N GLY A 84 -15.07 20.85 1.62
CA GLY A 84 -14.84 20.83 0.18
C GLY A 84 -13.49 21.42 -0.22
N THR A 85 -12.93 20.88 -1.30
CA THR A 85 -11.59 21.20 -1.82
C THR A 85 -11.42 22.66 -2.20
N GLU A 86 -12.48 23.32 -2.66
CA GLU A 86 -12.49 24.74 -3.04
C GLU A 86 -12.05 25.62 -1.88
N THR A 87 -12.44 25.26 -0.66
CA THR A 87 -12.13 26.02 0.54
C THR A 87 -10.63 26.02 0.81
N CYS A 88 -9.97 24.88 0.63
CA CYS A 88 -8.51 24.75 0.70
C CYS A 88 -7.83 25.50 -0.45
N VAL A 89 -8.30 25.30 -1.69
CA VAL A 89 -7.71 25.86 -2.91
C VAL A 89 -7.71 27.39 -2.90
N ARG A 90 -8.70 28.05 -2.28
CA ARG A 90 -8.74 29.52 -2.15
C ARG A 90 -7.44 30.09 -1.57
N CYS A 91 -6.86 29.42 -0.58
CA CYS A 91 -5.61 29.84 0.06
C CYS A 91 -4.37 29.12 -0.51
N HIS A 92 -4.50 27.84 -0.88
CA HIS A 92 -3.38 27.01 -1.37
C HIS A 92 -3.07 27.14 -2.87
N ARG A 93 -3.71 28.07 -3.59
CA ARG A 93 -3.43 28.40 -5.01
C ARG A 93 -2.57 29.65 -5.21
N SER A 94 -2.34 30.43 -4.17
CA SER A 94 -1.52 31.65 -4.19
C SER A 94 -0.26 31.45 -3.36
N GLU A 95 0.79 32.24 -3.62
CA GLU A 95 1.88 32.38 -2.65
C GLU A 95 1.30 32.97 -1.36
N GLN A 96 1.09 32.15 -0.33
CA GLN A 96 0.75 32.64 1.01
C GLN A 96 1.97 32.67 1.93
N GLY A 97 3.07 33.19 1.39
CA GLY A 97 4.36 33.32 2.07
C GLY A 97 5.31 32.15 1.81
N GLU A 98 6.30 31.97 2.69
CA GLU A 98 7.38 30.98 2.52
C GLU A 98 6.94 29.51 2.71
N TRP A 99 5.67 29.29 3.07
CA TRP A 99 5.15 28.00 3.50
C TRP A 99 4.33 27.25 2.45
N THR A 100 3.58 27.97 1.61
CA THR A 100 2.75 27.43 0.53
C THR A 100 3.14 28.10 -0.79
N GLY A 101 3.08 27.36 -1.90
CA GLY A 101 3.39 27.88 -3.22
C GLY A 101 2.23 27.63 -4.19
N PRO A 102 2.11 28.43 -5.26
CA PRO A 102 1.06 28.28 -6.28
C PRO A 102 1.12 26.91 -6.97
N ALA A 103 2.30 26.28 -6.99
CA ALA A 103 2.51 24.94 -7.51
C ALA A 103 1.78 23.84 -6.71
N THR A 104 1.41 24.09 -5.44
CA THR A 104 0.69 23.11 -4.59
C THR A 104 -0.60 22.63 -5.25
N THR A 105 -1.51 23.55 -5.56
CA THR A 105 -2.79 23.17 -6.18
C THR A 105 -2.60 22.61 -7.60
N LEU A 106 -1.60 23.12 -8.33
CA LEU A 106 -1.33 22.67 -9.70
C LEU A 106 -0.85 21.22 -9.74
N HIS A 107 0.14 20.86 -8.91
CA HIS A 107 0.66 19.50 -8.84
C HIS A 107 -0.42 18.50 -8.41
N TRP A 108 -1.23 18.84 -7.40
CA TRP A 108 -2.32 17.96 -6.95
C TRP A 108 -3.35 17.68 -8.06
N ARG A 109 -3.73 18.68 -8.89
CA ARG A 109 -4.67 18.48 -10.01
C ARG A 109 -4.16 17.55 -11.11
N GLU A 110 -2.85 17.35 -11.17
CA GLU A 110 -2.21 16.47 -12.14
C GLU A 110 -1.85 15.11 -11.56
N ASP A 111 -1.93 14.95 -10.24
CA ASP A 111 -1.66 13.69 -9.57
C ASP A 111 -2.73 12.62 -9.85
N ALA A 112 -2.38 11.37 -9.57
CA ALA A 112 -3.30 10.23 -9.79
C ALA A 112 -4.49 10.23 -8.81
N HIS A 113 -4.36 10.87 -7.65
CA HIS A 113 -5.37 10.91 -6.59
C HIS A 113 -6.56 11.77 -7.00
N SER A 114 -6.34 12.99 -7.48
CA SER A 114 -7.41 13.89 -7.96
C SER A 114 -8.18 13.31 -9.15
N ARG A 115 -7.54 12.41 -9.91
CA ARG A 115 -8.10 11.74 -11.10
C ARG A 115 -8.62 10.33 -10.84
N ALA A 116 -8.50 9.81 -9.61
CA ALA A 116 -8.81 8.41 -9.30
C ALA A 116 -10.27 8.02 -9.63
N HIS A 117 -11.20 8.98 -9.58
CA HIS A 117 -12.62 8.81 -9.88
C HIS A 117 -12.90 8.46 -11.35
N LEU A 118 -11.96 8.80 -12.25
CA LEU A 118 -12.06 8.43 -13.66
C LEU A 118 -11.93 6.92 -13.85
N ALA A 119 -11.29 6.21 -12.91
CA ALA A 119 -11.29 4.75 -12.92
C ALA A 119 -12.69 4.18 -12.72
N LEU A 120 -13.56 4.86 -11.96
CA LEU A 120 -14.96 4.45 -11.78
C LEU A 120 -15.84 4.81 -12.97
N ALA A 121 -15.31 5.37 -14.07
CA ALA A 121 -16.14 5.75 -15.20
C ALA A 121 -16.80 4.54 -15.88
N PRO A 122 -18.10 4.62 -16.24
CA PRO A 122 -18.74 3.55 -17.02
C PRO A 122 -18.14 3.41 -18.43
N THR A 123 -17.43 4.44 -18.91
CA THR A 123 -16.65 4.40 -20.15
C THR A 123 -15.32 3.65 -20.01
N ASN A 124 -14.90 3.30 -18.78
CA ASN A 124 -13.73 2.47 -18.55
C ASN A 124 -14.10 1.00 -18.72
N GLU A 125 -13.56 0.34 -19.76
CA GLU A 125 -13.88 -1.05 -20.11
C GLU A 125 -13.64 -2.03 -18.95
N ARG A 126 -12.59 -1.80 -18.14
CA ARG A 126 -12.30 -2.65 -16.97
C ARG A 126 -13.38 -2.53 -15.92
N THR A 127 -13.81 -1.31 -15.61
CA THR A 127 -14.88 -1.07 -14.63
C THR A 127 -16.20 -1.61 -15.12
N ALA A 128 -16.54 -1.41 -16.40
CA ALA A 128 -17.74 -2.01 -16.99
C ALA A 128 -17.73 -3.55 -16.92
N ALA A 129 -16.55 -4.18 -16.99
CA ALA A 129 -16.42 -5.62 -16.78
C ALA A 129 -16.64 -6.02 -15.31
N ILE A 130 -16.04 -5.29 -14.37
CA ILE A 130 -16.22 -5.50 -12.93
C ILE A 130 -17.70 -5.34 -12.54
N GLU A 131 -18.35 -4.26 -12.97
CA GLU A 131 -19.77 -3.97 -12.73
C GLU A 131 -20.68 -5.08 -13.23
N ARG A 132 -20.41 -5.62 -14.43
CA ARG A 132 -21.19 -6.74 -14.99
C ARG A 132 -21.04 -8.03 -14.19
N VAL A 133 -19.83 -8.33 -13.70
CA VAL A 133 -19.56 -9.55 -12.92
C VAL A 133 -20.16 -9.44 -11.52
N LEU A 134 -20.01 -8.29 -10.87
CA LEU A 134 -20.47 -8.07 -9.49
C LEU A 134 -21.95 -7.64 -9.40
N GLY A 135 -22.54 -7.17 -10.49
CA GLY A 135 -23.91 -6.66 -10.52
C GLY A 135 -24.08 -5.37 -9.72
N ILE A 136 -23.13 -4.43 -9.85
CA ILE A 136 -23.08 -3.15 -9.11
C ILE A 136 -22.89 -1.97 -10.06
N GLU A 137 -23.08 -0.75 -9.55
CA GLU A 137 -22.65 0.50 -10.21
C GLU A 137 -21.49 1.11 -9.41
N ALA A 138 -20.27 1.04 -9.93
CA ALA A 138 -19.06 1.36 -9.18
C ALA A 138 -19.03 2.81 -8.68
N ARG A 139 -19.65 3.75 -9.41
CA ARG A 139 -19.77 5.17 -8.98
C ARG A 139 -20.77 5.40 -7.86
N GLN A 140 -21.63 4.44 -7.57
CA GLN A 140 -22.64 4.49 -6.51
C GLN A 140 -22.31 3.55 -5.36
N THR A 141 -21.48 2.53 -5.60
CA THR A 141 -21.03 1.58 -4.59
C THR A 141 -20.02 2.21 -3.64
N ARG A 142 -20.40 2.26 -2.36
CA ARG A 142 -19.62 2.85 -1.27
C ARG A 142 -18.16 2.38 -1.23
N GLY A 143 -17.92 1.08 -1.36
CA GLY A 143 -16.56 0.51 -1.27
C GLY A 143 -15.64 0.98 -2.41
N CYS A 144 -16.19 1.21 -3.60
CA CYS A 144 -15.46 1.75 -4.74
C CYS A 144 -15.14 3.24 -4.54
N ILE A 145 -16.13 4.02 -4.09
CA ILE A 145 -16.00 5.46 -3.82
C ILE A 145 -14.94 5.72 -2.75
N ALA A 146 -14.91 4.90 -1.68
CA ALA A 146 -14.05 5.08 -0.52
C ALA A 146 -12.54 5.15 -0.82
N CYS A 147 -12.11 4.58 -1.95
CA CYS A 147 -10.73 4.56 -2.43
C CYS A 147 -10.48 5.43 -3.68
N HIS A 148 -11.51 5.74 -4.47
CA HIS A 148 -11.35 6.41 -5.77
C HIS A 148 -11.89 7.84 -5.82
N SER A 149 -12.67 8.27 -4.85
CA SER A 149 -13.31 9.57 -4.83
C SER A 149 -13.09 10.20 -3.45
N HIS A 150 -14.13 10.35 -2.65
CA HIS A 150 -14.05 10.97 -1.33
C HIS A 150 -14.26 9.95 -0.19
N ALA A 151 -14.05 10.38 1.05
CA ALA A 151 -14.45 9.55 2.19
C ALA A 151 -15.96 9.27 2.11
N PRO A 152 -16.44 8.07 2.44
CA PRO A 152 -17.89 7.78 2.42
C PRO A 152 -18.73 8.67 3.36
N ALA A 153 -18.08 9.40 4.28
CA ALA A 153 -18.71 10.37 5.17
C ALA A 153 -18.85 11.78 4.53
N GLU A 154 -18.20 12.03 3.39
CA GLU A 154 -18.38 13.25 2.58
C GLU A 154 -19.70 13.19 1.79
N PRO A 155 -20.37 14.33 1.54
CA PRO A 155 -21.55 14.37 0.67
C PRO A 155 -21.25 13.76 -0.70
N ALA A 156 -22.21 13.02 -1.26
CA ALA A 156 -22.03 12.35 -2.54
C ALA A 156 -21.67 13.33 -3.67
N VAL A 157 -20.77 12.92 -4.56
CA VAL A 157 -20.49 13.64 -5.80
C VAL A 157 -21.75 13.66 -6.67
N THR A 158 -22.29 14.85 -6.91
CA THR A 158 -23.39 15.09 -7.84
C THR A 158 -22.88 15.69 -9.15
N ALA A 159 -23.75 15.87 -10.13
CA ALA A 159 -23.41 16.61 -11.35
C ALA A 159 -23.01 18.08 -11.07
N GLU A 160 -23.37 18.61 -9.90
CA GLU A 160 -23.03 19.96 -9.44
C GLU A 160 -21.73 19.99 -8.63
N THR A 161 -21.20 18.82 -8.22
CA THR A 161 -19.93 18.75 -7.51
C THR A 161 -18.82 19.23 -8.42
N PRO A 162 -18.03 20.23 -7.99
CA PRO A 162 -16.92 20.71 -8.79
C PRO A 162 -15.95 19.58 -9.14
N LEU A 163 -15.36 19.64 -10.34
CA LEU A 163 -14.37 18.65 -10.80
C LEU A 163 -13.21 18.44 -9.78
N LEU A 164 -12.92 19.46 -8.98
CA LEU A 164 -11.89 19.44 -7.94
C LEU A 164 -12.25 18.59 -6.71
N HIS A 165 -13.47 18.09 -6.60
CA HIS A 165 -13.90 17.25 -5.49
C HIS A 165 -14.29 15.84 -5.95
N ALA A 166 -14.14 15.54 -7.23
CA ALA A 166 -14.55 14.26 -7.80
C ALA A 166 -13.62 13.11 -7.40
N GLY A 167 -12.31 13.36 -7.26
CA GLY A 167 -11.30 12.39 -6.81
C GLY A 167 -10.92 12.53 -5.33
N ILE A 168 -9.79 11.94 -4.96
CA ILE A 168 -9.23 12.00 -3.60
C ILE A 168 -8.86 13.45 -3.26
N SER A 169 -9.58 14.01 -2.28
CA SER A 169 -9.57 15.42 -1.95
C SER A 169 -8.45 15.78 -0.97
N CYS A 170 -8.23 17.09 -0.77
CA CYS A 170 -7.31 17.56 0.29
C CYS A 170 -7.71 17.00 1.67
N GLU A 171 -9.02 16.97 1.96
CA GLU A 171 -9.56 16.52 3.25
C GLU A 171 -9.58 15.00 3.38
N THR A 172 -9.58 14.24 2.27
CA THR A 172 -9.37 12.79 2.32
C THR A 172 -7.99 12.44 2.90
N CYS A 173 -7.00 13.30 2.68
CA CYS A 173 -5.64 13.15 3.19
C CYS A 173 -5.41 13.88 4.52
N HIS A 174 -5.92 15.09 4.67
CA HIS A 174 -5.70 15.96 5.84
C HIS A 174 -6.80 15.88 6.90
N GLY A 175 -7.86 15.11 6.69
CA GLY A 175 -9.02 15.04 7.58
C GLY A 175 -10.06 16.12 7.30
N ALA A 176 -11.20 16.01 7.97
CA ALA A 176 -12.32 16.93 7.82
C ALA A 176 -11.98 18.33 8.37
N ALA A 177 -12.06 19.37 7.53
CA ALA A 177 -11.46 20.66 7.85
C ALA A 177 -12.28 21.55 8.78
N SER A 178 -13.56 21.27 9.06
CA SER A 178 -14.42 22.26 9.74
C SER A 178 -13.88 22.78 11.06
N ALA A 179 -13.16 21.95 11.82
CA ALA A 179 -12.63 22.31 13.13
C ALA A 179 -11.24 22.97 13.05
N TYR A 180 -10.42 22.68 12.02
CA TYR A 180 -9.09 23.29 11.88
C TYR A 180 -9.01 24.40 10.81
N LEU A 181 -10.05 24.61 10.01
CA LEU A 181 -9.99 25.53 8.86
C LEU A 181 -9.66 26.98 9.27
N GLU A 182 -10.15 27.45 10.41
CA GLU A 182 -9.79 28.79 10.91
C GLU A 182 -8.46 28.79 11.69
N PRO A 183 -8.25 27.92 12.71
CA PRO A 183 -7.03 27.98 13.50
C PRO A 183 -5.77 27.61 12.71
N HIS A 184 -5.87 26.83 11.62
CA HIS A 184 -4.68 26.49 10.82
C HIS A 184 -4.04 27.67 10.08
N ALA A 185 -4.76 28.78 9.93
CA ALA A 185 -4.24 29.99 9.31
C ALA A 185 -3.24 30.74 10.22
N ALA A 186 -3.24 30.47 11.53
CA ALA A 186 -2.33 31.08 12.49
C ALA A 186 -0.89 30.55 12.30
N LYS A 187 0.12 31.43 12.47
CA LYS A 187 1.54 31.04 12.32
C LYS A 187 1.92 29.94 13.31
N GLU A 188 1.38 30.02 14.51
CA GLU A 188 1.61 29.11 15.63
C GLU A 188 1.13 27.70 15.30
N TRP A 189 0.08 27.56 14.48
CA TRP A 189 -0.43 26.26 14.06
C TRP A 189 0.70 25.40 13.53
N ARG A 190 1.62 25.95 12.74
CA ARG A 190 2.72 25.21 12.12
C ARG A 190 3.53 24.39 13.12
N PHE A 191 3.72 24.87 14.34
CA PHE A 191 4.57 24.25 15.34
C PHE A 191 3.79 23.46 16.40
N LEU A 192 2.46 23.43 16.31
CA LEU A 192 1.66 22.58 17.20
C LEU A 192 2.04 21.10 17.03
N PRO A 193 2.12 20.34 18.14
CA PRO A 193 2.27 18.90 18.14
C PRO A 193 1.21 18.20 17.27
N THR A 194 1.55 17.02 16.76
CA THR A 194 0.65 16.22 15.93
C THR A 194 -0.64 15.86 16.67
N GLU A 195 -0.54 15.59 17.97
CA GLU A 195 -1.65 15.23 18.85
C GLU A 195 -2.65 16.37 18.98
N GLU A 196 -2.15 17.60 19.15
CA GLU A 196 -3.00 18.80 19.25
C GLU A 196 -3.74 19.08 17.94
N LYS A 197 -3.08 18.92 16.79
CA LYS A 197 -3.75 19.03 15.48
C LYS A 197 -4.81 17.95 15.28
N SER A 198 -4.50 16.74 15.71
CA SER A 198 -5.40 15.59 15.61
C SER A 198 -6.68 15.81 16.42
N ALA A 199 -6.60 16.55 17.54
CA ALA A 199 -7.78 16.93 18.31
C ALA A 199 -8.76 17.83 17.55
N PHE A 200 -8.29 18.59 16.54
CA PHE A 200 -9.15 19.32 15.59
C PHE A 200 -9.57 18.47 14.38
N GLY A 201 -9.28 17.17 14.36
CA GLY A 201 -9.58 16.28 13.23
C GLY A 201 -8.60 16.38 12.07
N MET A 202 -7.46 17.09 12.21
CA MET A 202 -6.44 17.16 11.17
C MET A 202 -5.53 15.94 11.20
N HIS A 203 -5.41 15.22 10.09
CA HIS A 203 -4.33 14.27 9.87
C HIS A 203 -3.04 15.05 9.57
N ASP A 204 -2.14 15.12 10.56
CA ASP A 204 -0.84 15.74 10.37
C ASP A 204 0.10 14.85 9.57
N LEU A 205 -0.01 14.91 8.24
CA LEU A 205 0.81 14.13 7.29
C LEU A 205 2.31 14.45 7.33
N ARG A 206 2.74 15.37 8.20
CA ARG A 206 4.16 15.59 8.47
C ARG A 206 4.71 14.50 9.39
N SER A 207 3.88 13.97 10.29
CA SER A 207 4.21 12.75 11.05
C SER A 207 4.23 11.55 10.10
N PRO A 208 5.38 10.85 9.95
CA PRO A 208 5.49 9.71 9.04
C PRO A 208 4.55 8.57 9.46
N ALA A 209 4.32 8.41 10.77
CA ALA A 209 3.39 7.40 11.28
C ALA A 209 1.93 7.69 10.87
N VAL A 210 1.48 8.94 11.02
CA VAL A 210 0.13 9.36 10.61
C VAL A 210 -0.03 9.26 9.10
N LYS A 211 0.99 9.69 8.35
CA LYS A 211 1.01 9.61 6.89
C LYS A 211 0.93 8.18 6.39
N ALA A 212 1.73 7.26 6.95
CA ALA A 212 1.67 5.84 6.62
C ALA A 212 0.30 5.24 6.89
N ALA A 213 -0.29 5.52 8.06
CA ALA A 213 -1.63 5.04 8.39
C ALA A 213 -2.68 5.56 7.39
N ASN A 214 -2.63 6.84 7.02
CA ASN A 214 -3.54 7.43 6.05
C ASN A 214 -3.40 6.80 4.66
N CYS A 215 -2.17 6.62 4.17
CA CYS A 215 -1.92 5.99 2.87
C CYS A 215 -2.30 4.50 2.86
N ALA A 216 -1.92 3.76 3.90
CA ALA A 216 -2.18 2.33 4.01
C ALA A 216 -3.67 2.01 4.15
N ALA A 217 -4.49 2.92 4.70
CA ALA A 217 -5.93 2.72 4.77
C ALA A 217 -6.60 2.50 3.38
N CYS A 218 -6.02 3.06 2.30
CA CYS A 218 -6.47 2.79 0.92
C CYS A 218 -5.62 1.72 0.23
N HIS A 219 -4.29 1.77 0.40
CA HIS A 219 -3.35 0.94 -0.35
C HIS A 219 -3.11 -0.47 0.24
N VAL A 220 -3.55 -0.69 1.47
CA VAL A 220 -3.62 -2.01 2.13
C VAL A 220 -5.09 -2.35 2.41
N GLY A 221 -5.83 -1.39 2.96
CA GLY A 221 -7.25 -1.48 3.25
C GLY A 221 -7.56 -1.12 4.70
N ASP A 222 -8.79 -0.67 4.96
CA ASP A 222 -9.34 -0.29 6.26
C ASP A 222 -10.86 -0.53 6.25
N ILE A 223 -11.33 -1.50 7.03
CA ILE A 223 -12.76 -1.85 7.08
C ILE A 223 -13.58 -0.68 7.65
N GLY A 224 -13.05 -0.01 8.67
CA GLY A 224 -13.74 1.08 9.35
C GLY A 224 -14.15 2.18 8.37
N SER A 225 -13.33 2.47 7.38
CA SER A 225 -13.61 3.46 6.33
C SER A 225 -14.33 2.87 5.10
N GLY A 226 -14.69 1.60 5.10
CA GLY A 226 -15.27 0.90 3.95
C GLY A 226 -14.27 0.66 2.81
N ARG A 227 -12.96 0.67 3.09
CA ARG A 227 -11.87 0.55 2.12
C ARG A 227 -11.35 -0.89 2.12
N LEU A 228 -12.06 -1.79 1.46
CA LEU A 228 -11.64 -3.18 1.31
C LEU A 228 -11.78 -3.61 -0.14
N VAL A 229 -10.66 -4.04 -0.73
CA VAL A 229 -10.70 -4.74 -2.01
C VAL A 229 -10.78 -6.22 -1.71
N THR A 230 -11.90 -6.86 -2.07
CA THR A 230 -12.13 -8.28 -1.82
C THR A 230 -11.52 -9.15 -2.91
N HIS A 231 -11.35 -10.44 -2.64
CA HIS A 231 -10.94 -11.41 -3.65
C HIS A 231 -11.97 -11.49 -4.79
N GLY A 232 -13.26 -11.31 -4.49
CA GLY A 232 -14.31 -11.20 -5.50
C GLY A 232 -14.09 -10.02 -6.46
N MET A 233 -13.65 -8.87 -5.93
CA MET A 233 -13.28 -7.71 -6.77
C MET A 233 -12.06 -8.01 -7.65
N TYR A 234 -11.03 -8.69 -7.12
CA TYR A 234 -9.89 -9.13 -7.93
C TYR A 234 -10.32 -10.11 -9.03
N ALA A 235 -11.14 -11.10 -8.71
CA ALA A 235 -11.68 -12.05 -9.68
C ALA A 235 -12.54 -11.37 -10.77
N ALA A 236 -13.24 -10.28 -10.42
CA ALA A 236 -14.01 -9.47 -11.36
C ALA A 236 -13.14 -8.55 -12.24
N GLY A 237 -11.84 -8.46 -11.99
CA GLY A 237 -10.88 -7.70 -12.80
C GLY A 237 -10.34 -6.43 -12.17
N HIS A 238 -10.59 -6.17 -10.87
CA HIS A 238 -9.89 -5.12 -10.15
C HIS A 238 -8.38 -5.41 -10.16
N PRO A 239 -7.51 -4.46 -10.52
CA PRO A 239 -6.08 -4.69 -10.49
C PRO A 239 -5.60 -4.95 -9.04
N PRO A 240 -4.63 -5.85 -8.81
CA PRO A 240 -4.10 -6.07 -7.48
C PRO A 240 -3.54 -4.77 -6.89
N LEU A 241 -3.78 -4.54 -5.59
CA LEU A 241 -3.14 -3.43 -4.88
C LEU A 241 -1.62 -3.65 -4.92
N ARG A 242 -0.93 -2.71 -5.58
CA ARG A 242 0.51 -2.80 -5.81
C ARG A 242 1.25 -2.55 -4.49
N PRO A 243 2.28 -3.34 -4.18
CA PRO A 243 3.23 -3.02 -3.11
C PRO A 243 3.80 -1.61 -3.31
N PHE A 244 3.93 -0.86 -2.23
CA PHE A 244 4.33 0.54 -2.29
C PHE A 244 5.24 0.91 -1.12
N GLU A 245 6.11 1.89 -1.37
CA GLU A 245 6.93 2.56 -0.37
C GLU A 245 6.46 4.02 -0.31
N VAL A 246 6.13 4.49 0.89
CA VAL A 246 5.33 5.70 1.10
C VAL A 246 6.09 6.95 0.64
N GLU A 247 7.39 7.09 0.91
CA GLU A 247 8.17 8.25 0.48
C GLU A 247 8.29 8.32 -1.05
N SER A 248 8.58 7.20 -1.70
CA SER A 248 8.77 7.11 -3.14
C SER A 248 7.47 7.36 -3.92
N PHE A 249 6.36 6.80 -3.44
CA PHE A 249 5.04 7.09 -4.01
C PHE A 249 4.66 8.55 -3.77
N SER A 250 4.94 9.10 -2.59
CA SER A 250 4.72 10.52 -2.30
C SER A 250 5.52 11.42 -3.24
N ALA A 251 6.77 11.07 -3.54
CA ALA A 251 7.59 11.82 -4.50
C ALA A 251 6.99 11.79 -5.91
N ALA A 252 6.44 10.65 -6.34
CA ALA A 252 5.83 10.46 -7.66
C ALA A 252 4.52 11.24 -7.87
N LEU A 253 3.83 11.65 -6.80
CA LEU A 253 2.63 12.49 -6.91
C LEU A 253 2.92 13.90 -7.46
N GLY A 254 4.18 14.31 -7.47
CA GLY A 254 4.54 15.72 -7.62
C GLY A 254 4.32 16.44 -6.28
N PRO A 255 5.35 17.10 -5.72
CA PRO A 255 5.27 17.66 -4.38
C PRO A 255 4.31 18.85 -4.37
N HIS A 256 3.06 18.61 -3.96
CA HIS A 256 2.13 19.69 -3.64
C HIS A 256 2.33 20.22 -2.21
N TRP A 257 3.36 19.76 -1.51
CA TRP A 257 3.87 20.29 -0.24
C TRP A 257 5.36 20.68 -0.38
N ARG A 258 5.87 21.44 0.59
CA ARG A 258 7.31 21.73 0.71
C ARG A 258 7.83 21.24 2.05
N ARG A 259 8.80 20.31 2.00
CA ARG A 259 9.54 19.81 3.16
C ARG A 259 10.36 20.92 3.81
N ILE A 260 10.71 20.75 5.09
CA ILE A 260 11.49 21.73 5.84
C ILE A 260 12.87 22.02 5.21
N GLU A 261 13.52 21.04 4.60
CA GLU A 261 14.87 21.20 4.03
C GLU A 261 14.88 22.11 2.80
N ALA A 262 13.76 22.15 2.06
CA ALA A 262 13.56 23.00 0.89
C ALA A 262 13.08 24.42 1.21
N LYS A 263 12.96 24.78 2.51
CA LYS A 263 12.51 26.11 2.95
C LYS A 263 13.68 27.08 3.20
N PRO A 264 13.42 28.40 3.19
CA PRO A 264 14.44 29.41 3.49
C PRO A 264 15.18 29.16 4.81
N LYS A 265 16.41 29.69 4.92
CA LYS A 265 17.25 29.53 6.13
C LYS A 265 16.56 30.05 7.40
N THR A 266 15.81 31.14 7.28
CA THR A 266 15.00 31.74 8.36
C THR A 266 14.01 30.73 8.94
N ILE A 267 13.22 30.10 8.07
CA ILE A 267 12.23 29.10 8.45
C ILE A 267 12.87 27.85 9.07
N ARG A 268 13.99 27.40 8.51
CA ARG A 268 14.74 26.28 9.09
C ARG A 268 15.25 26.61 10.49
N ALA A 269 15.71 27.85 10.71
CA ALA A 269 16.13 28.31 12.04
C ALA A 269 14.94 28.38 13.03
N GLU A 270 13.77 28.89 12.60
CA GLU A 270 12.55 28.87 13.43
C GLU A 270 12.14 27.44 13.81
N ALA A 271 12.17 26.51 12.85
CA ALA A 271 11.87 25.10 13.10
C ALA A 271 12.85 24.47 14.11
N VAL A 272 14.15 24.74 13.98
CA VAL A 272 15.15 24.28 14.95
C VAL A 272 14.91 24.87 16.33
N ALA A 273 14.64 26.17 16.43
CA ALA A 273 14.35 26.84 17.69
C ALA A 273 13.07 26.31 18.38
N ALA A 274 12.07 25.93 17.59
CA ALA A 274 10.85 25.30 18.07
C ALA A 274 10.99 23.80 18.38
N GLY A 275 12.18 23.20 18.21
CA GLY A 275 12.39 21.76 18.38
C GLY A 275 11.60 20.91 17.38
N TYR A 276 11.26 21.47 16.21
CA TYR A 276 10.43 20.83 15.21
C TYR A 276 11.12 19.62 14.58
N ARG A 277 10.66 18.41 14.95
CA ARG A 277 11.19 17.13 14.44
C ARG A 277 10.14 16.22 13.84
N THR A 278 8.90 16.70 13.71
CA THR A 278 7.74 15.90 13.33
C THR A 278 7.85 15.26 11.95
N GLU A 279 8.65 15.83 11.03
CA GLU A 279 8.92 15.26 9.68
C GLU A 279 9.93 14.08 9.70
N ALA A 280 10.41 13.65 10.87
CA ALA A 280 11.62 12.84 11.09
C ALA A 280 12.88 13.45 10.43
N ALA A 281 14.06 13.21 10.99
CA ALA A 281 15.26 13.97 10.63
C ALA A 281 15.78 13.76 9.20
N GLY A 282 15.30 12.73 8.48
CA GLY A 282 15.65 12.52 7.06
C GLY A 282 14.75 11.53 6.31
N PRO A 283 14.91 11.40 4.97
CA PRO A 283 14.09 10.52 4.13
C PRO A 283 14.12 9.05 4.55
N ILE A 284 15.28 8.56 4.98
CA ILE A 284 15.44 7.18 5.45
C ILE A 284 14.67 6.94 6.77
N ASP A 285 14.67 7.88 7.72
CA ASP A 285 13.88 7.76 8.95
C ASP A 285 12.38 7.66 8.64
N ARG A 286 11.91 8.51 7.73
CA ARG A 286 10.52 8.47 7.28
C ARG A 286 10.17 7.13 6.67
N SER A 287 10.98 6.64 5.73
CA SER A 287 10.75 5.36 5.07
C SER A 287 10.69 4.20 6.06
N LEU A 288 11.54 4.20 7.09
CA LEU A 288 11.55 3.16 8.13
C LEU A 288 10.29 3.21 9.01
N ILE A 289 9.91 4.41 9.49
CA ILE A 289 8.68 4.59 10.29
C ILE A 289 7.44 4.24 9.46
N GLU A 290 7.41 4.69 8.20
CA GLU A 290 6.29 4.45 7.30
C GLU A 290 6.17 2.96 6.94
N GLY A 291 7.29 2.26 6.76
CA GLY A 291 7.31 0.80 6.57
C GLY A 291 6.70 0.02 7.74
N LEU A 292 6.96 0.45 8.98
CA LEU A 292 6.29 -0.09 10.17
C LEU A 292 4.79 0.22 10.16
N GLY A 293 4.40 1.44 9.78
CA GLY A 293 2.98 1.83 9.67
C GLY A 293 2.20 0.98 8.65
N VAL A 294 2.83 0.64 7.52
CA VAL A 294 2.24 -0.25 6.50
C VAL A 294 2.10 -1.69 7.02
N LEU A 295 3.13 -2.23 7.70
CA LEU A 295 3.04 -3.54 8.34
C LEU A 295 1.93 -3.56 9.41
N ARG A 296 1.87 -2.51 10.24
CA ARG A 296 0.83 -2.34 11.25
C ARG A 296 -0.57 -2.40 10.63
N GLN A 297 -0.79 -1.70 9.51
CA GLN A 297 -2.09 -1.73 8.84
C GLN A 297 -2.43 -3.12 8.29
N SER A 298 -1.44 -3.86 7.80
CA SER A 298 -1.64 -5.24 7.32
C SER A 298 -2.09 -6.17 8.45
N VAL A 299 -1.43 -6.09 9.62
CA VAL A 299 -1.81 -6.87 10.82
C VAL A 299 -3.19 -6.44 11.34
N ARG A 300 -3.42 -5.13 11.42
CA ARG A 300 -4.69 -4.57 11.89
C ARG A 300 -5.86 -4.99 11.01
N LEU A 301 -5.70 -4.92 9.68
CA LEU A 301 -6.75 -5.32 8.74
C LEU A 301 -7.15 -6.79 8.92
N ALA A 302 -6.18 -7.68 9.15
CA ALA A 302 -6.45 -9.08 9.45
C ALA A 302 -7.22 -9.26 10.78
N ALA A 303 -6.81 -8.54 11.83
CA ALA A 303 -7.49 -8.56 13.13
C ALA A 303 -8.91 -8.00 13.05
N ASP A 304 -9.11 -6.89 12.35
CA ASP A 304 -10.42 -6.24 12.21
C ASP A 304 -11.38 -7.13 11.40
N LEU A 305 -10.91 -7.80 10.34
CA LEU A 305 -11.73 -8.73 9.55
C LEU A 305 -12.09 -9.98 10.36
N ALA A 306 -11.15 -10.49 11.15
CA ALA A 306 -11.40 -11.58 12.09
C ALA A 306 -12.44 -11.19 13.14
N ALA A 307 -12.37 -9.97 13.70
CA ALA A 307 -13.33 -9.49 14.67
C ALA A 307 -14.74 -9.33 14.07
N VAL A 308 -14.86 -8.88 12.81
CA VAL A 308 -16.15 -8.82 12.11
C VAL A 308 -16.72 -10.22 11.92
N ALA A 309 -15.89 -11.18 11.50
CA ALA A 309 -16.30 -12.56 11.28
C ALA A 309 -16.75 -13.27 12.57
N GLU A 310 -16.09 -12.99 13.70
CA GLU A 310 -16.47 -13.55 15.01
C GLU A 310 -17.88 -13.09 15.44
N ARG A 311 -18.30 -11.89 15.04
CA ARG A 311 -19.64 -11.35 15.34
C ARG A 311 -20.76 -11.90 14.43
N GLU A 312 -20.50 -12.96 13.67
CA GLU A 312 -21.44 -13.63 12.75
C GLU A 312 -22.18 -12.66 11.81
N THR A 313 -21.52 -11.58 11.39
CA THR A 313 -22.13 -10.65 10.43
C THR A 313 -21.99 -11.25 9.02
N PRO A 314 -23.08 -11.48 8.26
CA PRO A 314 -23.04 -12.17 6.95
C PRO A 314 -22.21 -11.50 5.85
N GLN A 315 -21.65 -10.33 6.14
CA GLN A 315 -21.24 -9.34 5.17
C GLN A 315 -19.75 -9.43 4.78
N VAL A 316 -18.94 -10.09 5.60
CA VAL A 316 -17.54 -10.40 5.29
C VAL A 316 -17.38 -11.91 5.40
N SER A 317 -17.11 -12.57 4.27
CA SER A 317 -16.75 -13.98 4.28
C SER A 317 -15.37 -14.14 4.93
N TRP A 318 -15.30 -14.83 6.07
CA TRP A 318 -14.03 -15.32 6.57
C TRP A 318 -13.69 -16.67 5.93
N PRO A 319 -12.48 -16.84 5.38
CA PRO A 319 -11.43 -15.83 5.22
C PRO A 319 -11.68 -14.90 4.03
N GLU A 320 -11.23 -13.64 4.13
CA GLU A 320 -11.11 -12.77 2.96
C GLU A 320 -9.72 -13.00 2.32
N LEU A 321 -9.71 -13.66 1.16
CA LEU A 321 -8.48 -14.13 0.53
C LEU A 321 -7.60 -12.99 0.01
N SER A 322 -8.15 -11.80 -0.26
CA SER A 322 -7.37 -10.65 -0.75
C SER A 322 -6.36 -10.12 0.27
N LEU A 323 -6.51 -10.46 1.55
CA LEU A 323 -5.56 -10.09 2.60
C LEU A 323 -4.29 -10.91 2.59
N HIS A 324 -4.31 -12.06 1.95
CA HIS A 324 -3.24 -13.04 2.04
C HIS A 324 -2.33 -12.96 0.81
N ASP A 325 -1.13 -13.55 0.94
CA ASP A 325 -0.21 -13.69 -0.18
C ASP A 325 -0.88 -14.47 -1.32
N CYS A 326 -1.33 -13.76 -2.36
CA CYS A 326 -2.00 -14.36 -3.51
C CYS A 326 -1.10 -15.36 -4.25
N HIS A 327 0.23 -15.16 -4.22
CA HIS A 327 1.19 -16.10 -4.81
C HIS A 327 1.30 -17.41 -4.02
N ALA A 328 0.65 -17.48 -2.85
CA ALA A 328 0.52 -18.73 -2.12
C ALA A 328 -0.29 -19.78 -2.89
N CYS A 329 -1.26 -19.31 -3.69
CA CYS A 329 -2.13 -20.13 -4.54
C CYS A 329 -1.89 -19.89 -6.04
N HIS A 330 -1.61 -18.63 -6.44
CA HIS A 330 -1.41 -18.22 -7.83
C HIS A 330 0.08 -18.16 -8.17
N HIS A 331 0.70 -19.33 -8.35
CA HIS A 331 2.08 -19.45 -8.77
C HIS A 331 2.26 -20.52 -9.84
N GLU A 332 3.44 -20.56 -10.45
CA GLU A 332 3.79 -21.60 -11.41
C GLU A 332 3.78 -22.99 -10.74
N LEU A 333 3.11 -23.94 -11.39
CA LEU A 333 3.10 -25.35 -10.98
C LEU A 333 4.21 -26.17 -11.65
N VAL A 334 5.10 -25.52 -12.40
CA VAL A 334 6.24 -26.14 -13.05
C VAL A 334 7.36 -26.36 -12.03
N LEU A 335 8.03 -27.51 -12.11
CA LEU A 335 9.23 -27.79 -11.32
C LEU A 335 10.43 -27.94 -12.26
N PRO A 336 11.58 -27.29 -11.96
CA PRO A 336 11.81 -26.40 -10.81
C PRO A 336 11.12 -25.03 -10.98
N SER A 337 10.62 -24.44 -9.89
CA SER A 337 10.12 -23.06 -9.84
C SER A 337 10.80 -22.25 -8.73
N GLN A 338 10.71 -20.92 -8.83
CA GLN A 338 11.35 -20.01 -7.87
C GLN A 338 10.81 -20.15 -6.44
N ARG A 339 9.51 -20.41 -6.28
CA ARG A 339 8.85 -20.44 -4.97
C ARG A 339 9.36 -21.56 -4.04
N PRO A 340 9.42 -22.85 -4.43
CA PRO A 340 10.07 -23.87 -3.59
C PRO A 340 11.55 -23.60 -3.35
N ALA A 341 12.26 -23.02 -4.33
CA ALA A 341 13.68 -22.71 -4.22
C ALA A 341 13.97 -21.57 -3.23
N LEU A 342 13.00 -20.69 -2.98
CA LEU A 342 13.06 -19.62 -1.98
C LEU A 342 12.76 -20.11 -0.56
N GLY A 343 12.08 -21.25 -0.44
CA GLY A 343 11.57 -21.77 0.82
C GLY A 343 10.33 -21.01 1.31
N TYR A 344 9.93 -21.30 2.54
CA TYR A 344 8.69 -20.79 3.14
C TYR A 344 8.96 -19.93 4.38
N ARG A 345 10.16 -19.33 4.50
CA ARG A 345 10.66 -18.76 5.76
C ARG A 345 10.46 -19.73 6.93
N ARG A 346 9.68 -19.34 7.93
CA ARG A 346 9.29 -20.13 9.12
C ARG A 346 7.89 -20.74 9.02
N HIS A 347 7.24 -20.63 7.86
CA HIS A 347 5.87 -21.10 7.65
C HIS A 347 5.79 -22.56 7.21
N VAL A 348 4.65 -23.17 7.51
CA VAL A 348 4.30 -24.47 6.98
C VAL A 348 3.97 -24.34 5.47
N PRO A 349 4.60 -25.14 4.59
CA PRO A 349 4.27 -25.13 3.17
C PRO A 349 2.77 -25.32 2.92
N GLY A 350 2.19 -24.46 2.08
CA GLY A 350 0.76 -24.50 1.75
C GLY A 350 -0.15 -23.74 2.74
N ARG A 351 0.40 -23.05 3.73
CA ARG A 351 -0.34 -22.13 4.60
C ARG A 351 -0.26 -20.69 4.08
N PRO A 352 -1.41 -20.06 3.75
CA PRO A 352 -1.44 -18.65 3.39
C PRO A 352 -1.05 -17.78 4.59
N THR A 353 -0.26 -16.74 4.32
CA THR A 353 0.21 -15.77 5.33
C THR A 353 -0.18 -14.36 4.87
N LEU A 354 0.12 -13.34 5.69
CA LEU A 354 0.01 -11.94 5.28
C LEU A 354 0.90 -11.66 4.05
N PRO A 355 0.66 -10.55 3.32
CA PRO A 355 1.50 -10.17 2.20
C PRO A 355 2.94 -9.97 2.70
N ARG A 356 3.92 -10.52 1.97
CA ARG A 356 5.32 -10.55 2.41
C ARG A 356 6.07 -9.25 2.12
N TRP A 357 5.57 -8.47 1.18
CA TRP A 357 6.24 -7.26 0.70
C TRP A 357 6.53 -6.18 1.77
N PRO A 358 5.73 -6.00 2.86
CA PRO A 358 6.07 -5.03 3.90
C PRO A 358 7.21 -5.50 4.83
N LEU A 359 7.45 -6.81 4.92
CA LEU A 359 8.27 -7.42 5.96
C LEU A 359 9.74 -6.98 5.89
N GLY A 360 10.29 -6.82 4.68
CA GLY A 360 11.69 -6.43 4.49
C GLY A 360 12.00 -5.04 5.03
N LEU A 361 11.17 -4.05 4.66
CA LEU A 361 11.33 -2.66 5.11
C LEU A 361 11.02 -2.52 6.60
N ALA A 362 9.96 -3.14 7.10
CA ALA A 362 9.65 -3.18 8.53
C ALA A 362 10.77 -3.84 9.34
N GLY A 363 11.36 -4.94 8.85
CA GLY A 363 12.49 -5.59 9.49
C GLY A 363 13.75 -4.72 9.53
N ALA A 364 14.01 -3.91 8.49
CA ALA A 364 15.09 -2.92 8.51
C ALA A 364 14.82 -1.81 9.54
N ALA A 365 13.56 -1.38 9.67
CA ALA A 365 13.15 -0.40 10.68
C ALA A 365 13.33 -0.95 12.11
N LEU A 366 12.91 -2.20 12.37
CA LEU A 366 13.11 -2.85 13.67
C LEU A 366 14.59 -2.98 14.02
N ARG A 367 15.47 -3.30 13.06
CA ARG A 367 16.94 -3.31 13.28
C ARG A 367 17.53 -1.94 13.60
N SER A 368 16.80 -0.87 13.32
CA SER A 368 17.19 0.50 13.63
C SER A 368 16.71 0.94 15.03
N THR A 369 15.97 0.10 15.76
CA THR A 369 15.66 0.33 17.18
C THR A 369 16.79 -0.22 18.08
N PRO A 370 16.86 0.18 19.36
CA PRO A 370 17.82 -0.41 20.31
C PRO A 370 17.64 -1.92 20.53
N GLU A 371 16.38 -2.37 20.57
CA GLU A 371 16.01 -3.76 20.89
C GLU A 371 16.22 -4.72 19.70
N LYS A 372 16.18 -4.20 18.47
CA LYS A 372 16.45 -4.94 17.22
C LYS A 372 15.69 -6.27 17.09
N PRO A 373 14.38 -6.35 17.40
CA PRO A 373 13.65 -7.61 17.28
C PRO A 373 13.60 -8.04 15.81
N ALA A 374 13.64 -9.35 15.56
CA ALA A 374 13.38 -9.85 14.23
C ALA A 374 11.89 -9.69 13.89
N VAL A 375 11.57 -9.26 12.67
CA VAL A 375 10.18 -9.09 12.21
C VAL A 375 9.38 -10.40 12.30
N ASP A 376 10.03 -11.53 12.04
CA ASP A 376 9.39 -12.85 12.15
C ASP A 376 9.04 -13.19 13.60
N ASP A 377 9.87 -12.82 14.57
CA ASP A 377 9.61 -13.07 15.99
C ASP A 377 8.46 -12.18 16.51
N LEU A 378 8.39 -10.94 16.03
CA LEU A 378 7.29 -10.02 16.32
C LEU A 378 5.95 -10.53 15.80
N LEU A 379 5.93 -11.17 14.62
CA LEU A 379 4.71 -11.72 14.02
C LEU A 379 4.40 -13.16 14.45
N ALA A 380 5.33 -13.84 15.14
CA ALA A 380 5.24 -15.25 15.46
C ALA A 380 3.89 -15.69 16.07
N PRO A 381 3.25 -14.94 17.00
CA PRO A 381 1.93 -15.31 17.52
C PRO A 381 0.86 -15.44 16.44
N LEU A 382 0.77 -14.47 15.53
CA LEU A 382 -0.20 -14.48 14.44
C LEU A 382 0.12 -15.57 13.41
N LEU A 383 1.40 -15.78 13.12
CA LEU A 383 1.84 -16.78 12.15
C LEU A 383 1.56 -18.21 12.64
N ALA A 384 1.69 -18.46 13.94
CA ALA A 384 1.35 -19.74 14.54
C ALA A 384 -0.14 -20.10 14.31
N GLU A 385 -1.04 -19.12 14.38
CA GLU A 385 -2.47 -19.34 14.10
C GLU A 385 -2.73 -19.70 12.64
N PHE A 386 -2.06 -19.02 11.70
CA PHE A 386 -2.16 -19.33 10.26
C PHE A 386 -1.53 -20.68 9.90
N ASP A 387 -0.51 -21.11 10.63
CA ASP A 387 0.13 -22.41 10.42
C ASP A 387 -0.73 -23.57 10.98
N ALA A 388 -1.35 -23.36 12.14
CA ALA A 388 -2.23 -24.35 12.78
C ALA A 388 -3.45 -24.69 11.91
N VAL A 389 -4.14 -23.66 11.42
CA VAL A 389 -5.32 -23.79 10.53
C VAL A 389 -5.16 -22.78 9.40
N PRO A 390 -5.40 -23.14 8.11
CA PRO A 390 -5.36 -22.17 7.02
C PRO A 390 -6.15 -20.91 7.37
N PHE A 391 -5.50 -19.75 7.25
CA PHE A 391 -6.04 -18.43 7.56
C PHE A 391 -6.36 -18.18 9.05
N GLY A 392 -6.18 -19.16 9.93
CA GLY A 392 -6.51 -19.08 11.36
C GLY A 392 -8.01 -19.11 11.64
N THR A 393 -8.35 -19.17 12.93
CA THR A 393 -9.75 -18.97 13.37
C THR A 393 -9.96 -17.50 13.74
N PRO A 394 -11.15 -16.91 13.49
CA PRO A 394 -11.39 -15.49 13.73
C PRO A 394 -10.99 -15.05 15.15
N ARG A 395 -11.50 -15.75 16.17
CA ARG A 395 -11.19 -15.46 17.57
C ARG A 395 -9.70 -15.51 17.89
N ALA A 396 -8.99 -16.54 17.40
CA ALA A 396 -7.57 -16.68 17.69
C ALA A 396 -6.74 -15.61 16.97
N VAL A 397 -7.11 -15.21 15.75
CA VAL A 397 -6.44 -14.14 15.00
C VAL A 397 -6.58 -12.79 15.70
N VAL A 398 -7.77 -12.46 16.22
CA VAL A 398 -8.00 -11.22 16.99
C VAL A 398 -7.03 -11.15 18.17
N VAL A 399 -6.95 -12.21 18.96
CA VAL A 399 -6.07 -12.27 20.14
C VAL A 399 -4.58 -12.26 19.74
N ALA A 400 -4.21 -13.06 18.73
CA ALA A 400 -2.82 -13.20 18.32
C ALA A 400 -2.24 -11.93 17.66
N ALA A 401 -3.08 -11.01 17.18
CA ALA A 401 -2.65 -9.75 16.59
C ALA A 401 -2.27 -8.68 17.63
N GLU A 402 -2.73 -8.79 18.88
CA GLU A 402 -2.52 -7.75 19.91
C GLU A 402 -1.03 -7.51 20.21
N ALA A 403 -0.25 -8.58 20.39
CA ALA A 403 1.18 -8.49 20.70
C ALA A 403 2.01 -7.91 19.53
N PRO A 404 1.84 -8.39 18.27
CA PRO A 404 2.46 -7.76 17.11
C PRO A 404 2.11 -6.27 16.98
N LEU A 405 0.83 -5.89 17.08
CA LEU A 405 0.41 -4.49 16.98
C LEU A 405 1.08 -3.62 18.06
N THR A 406 1.09 -4.09 19.31
CA THR A 406 1.75 -3.41 20.43
C THR A 406 3.25 -3.23 20.18
N GLY A 407 3.94 -4.26 19.69
CA GLY A 407 5.37 -4.18 19.41
C GLY A 407 5.70 -3.28 18.22
N ILE A 408 4.87 -3.25 17.18
CA ILE A 408 5.02 -2.31 16.06
C ILE A 408 4.81 -0.86 16.54
N ASP A 409 3.77 -0.61 17.36
CA ASP A 409 3.50 0.72 17.91
C ASP A 409 4.64 1.21 18.81
N ALA A 410 5.22 0.33 19.63
CA ALA A 410 6.41 0.64 20.41
C ALA A 410 7.62 0.99 19.52
N ALA A 411 7.85 0.23 18.44
CA ALA A 411 8.93 0.51 17.50
C ALA A 411 8.74 1.85 16.76
N ILE A 412 7.52 2.16 16.32
CA ILE A 412 7.17 3.46 15.73
C ILE A 412 7.47 4.58 16.73
N ALA A 413 7.04 4.45 17.98
CA ALA A 413 7.29 5.47 19.01
C ALA A 413 8.79 5.66 19.30
N ARG A 414 9.60 4.60 19.24
CA ARG A 414 11.07 4.68 19.39
C ARG A 414 11.72 5.42 18.23
N LEU A 415 11.23 5.25 17.01
CA LEU A 415 11.80 5.86 15.81
C LEU A 415 11.24 7.26 15.52
N ALA A 416 10.05 7.59 16.02
CA ALA A 416 9.36 8.86 15.76
C ALA A 416 10.19 10.13 15.96
N PRO A 417 11.10 10.24 16.95
CA PRO A 417 11.98 11.41 17.08
C PRO A 417 12.96 11.62 15.91
N GLY A 418 13.18 10.59 15.09
CA GLY A 418 14.21 10.54 14.06
C GLY A 418 15.62 10.47 14.62
N ARG A 419 16.60 10.20 13.76
CA ARG A 419 18.03 10.31 14.12
C ARG A 419 18.43 11.77 14.31
N LEU A 420 19.61 12.02 14.89
CA LEU A 420 20.14 13.38 14.91
C LEU A 420 20.62 13.76 13.50
N PRO A 421 20.42 15.02 13.06
CA PRO A 421 21.02 15.48 11.81
C PRO A 421 22.55 15.26 11.83
N GLY A 422 23.07 14.59 10.80
CA GLY A 422 24.49 14.26 10.69
C GLY A 422 24.92 13.00 11.46
N ASP A 423 23.99 12.17 11.93
CA ASP A 423 24.29 10.84 12.49
C ASP A 423 24.71 9.87 11.38
N GLU A 424 25.94 10.04 10.87
CA GLU A 424 26.50 9.21 9.79
C GLU A 424 26.58 7.73 10.17
N ALA A 425 26.80 7.42 11.45
CA ALA A 425 26.87 6.05 11.94
C ALA A 425 25.49 5.39 11.91
N GLY A 426 24.45 6.10 12.36
CA GLY A 426 23.07 5.63 12.28
C GLY A 426 22.56 5.52 10.85
N ASP A 427 22.88 6.47 9.98
CA ASP A 427 22.52 6.41 8.55
C ASP A 427 23.20 5.24 7.85
N ARG A 428 24.50 5.02 8.10
CA ARG A 428 25.21 3.84 7.60
C ARG A 428 24.55 2.54 8.08
N ALA A 429 24.25 2.43 9.37
CA ALA A 429 23.62 1.23 9.93
C ALA A 429 22.23 0.97 9.34
N ALA A 430 21.45 2.02 9.07
CA ALA A 430 20.15 1.92 8.42
C ALA A 430 20.28 1.48 6.95
N ILE A 431 21.26 1.99 6.21
CA ILE A 431 21.58 1.55 4.83
C ILE A 431 22.01 0.07 4.82
N GLU A 432 22.89 -0.34 5.73
CA GLU A 432 23.30 -1.75 5.89
C GLU A 432 22.09 -2.64 6.22
N ALA A 433 21.18 -2.18 7.07
CA ALA A 433 19.96 -2.90 7.41
C ALA A 433 19.01 -3.05 6.20
N LEU A 434 18.86 -2.01 5.37
CA LEU A 434 18.07 -2.06 4.14
C LEU A 434 18.71 -2.98 3.08
N ALA A 435 20.02 -2.90 2.90
CA ALA A 435 20.76 -3.79 2.01
C ALA A 435 20.60 -5.26 2.43
N ALA A 436 20.74 -5.55 3.74
CA ALA A 436 20.51 -6.89 4.27
C ALA A 436 19.07 -7.36 4.04
N ALA A 437 18.07 -6.48 4.21
CA ALA A 437 16.67 -6.82 3.91
C ALA A 437 16.46 -7.21 2.45
N GLY A 438 17.04 -6.45 1.51
CA GLY A 438 16.94 -6.74 0.08
C GLY A 438 17.70 -8.01 -0.32
N ALA A 439 18.85 -8.28 0.30
CA ALA A 439 19.60 -9.52 0.11
C ALA A 439 18.86 -10.76 0.61
N THR A 440 17.84 -10.58 1.46
CA THR A 440 16.96 -11.65 1.96
C THR A 440 15.51 -11.52 1.48
N ALA A 441 15.22 -10.66 0.49
CA ALA A 441 13.85 -10.38 0.06
C ALA A 441 13.12 -11.66 -0.39
N ASP A 442 11.85 -11.80 0.00
CA ASP A 442 11.05 -13.00 -0.30
C ASP A 442 10.68 -13.12 -1.77
N ASP A 443 10.43 -11.97 -2.40
CA ASP A 443 10.04 -11.86 -3.79
C ASP A 443 10.52 -10.51 -4.36
N VAL A 444 10.27 -10.31 -5.64
CA VAL A 444 10.71 -9.11 -6.38
C VAL A 444 10.02 -7.85 -5.87
N ASP A 445 8.77 -7.95 -5.41
CA ASP A 445 8.04 -6.77 -4.94
C ASP A 445 8.49 -6.32 -3.54
N ALA A 446 8.77 -7.27 -2.65
CA ALA A 446 9.46 -7.01 -1.38
C ALA A 446 10.81 -6.33 -1.63
N ALA A 447 11.58 -6.80 -2.62
CA ALA A 447 12.84 -6.18 -3.01
C ALA A 447 12.66 -4.76 -3.54
N ARG A 448 11.62 -4.50 -4.35
CA ARG A 448 11.30 -3.15 -4.86
C ARG A 448 10.97 -2.17 -3.74
N VAL A 449 10.18 -2.57 -2.76
CA VAL A 449 9.83 -1.72 -1.62
C VAL A 449 11.07 -1.37 -0.78
N VAL A 450 11.95 -2.34 -0.55
CA VAL A 450 13.23 -2.09 0.14
C VAL A 450 14.16 -1.20 -0.70
N ALA A 451 14.27 -1.44 -2.01
CA ALA A 451 15.08 -0.62 -2.91
C ALA A 451 14.61 0.83 -2.96
N ALA A 452 13.30 1.06 -2.95
CA ALA A 452 12.71 2.39 -2.94
C ALA A 452 13.20 3.24 -1.74
N ALA A 453 13.35 2.63 -0.56
CA ALA A 453 13.95 3.28 0.61
C ALA A 453 15.49 3.34 0.56
N LEU A 454 16.15 2.28 0.04
CA LEU A 454 17.61 2.15 0.03
C LEU A 454 18.29 3.12 -0.97
N LEU A 455 17.81 3.20 -2.20
CA LEU A 455 18.51 3.88 -3.30
C LEU A 455 18.74 5.38 -3.01
N PRO A 456 17.74 6.15 -2.54
CA PRO A 456 17.95 7.56 -2.21
C PRO A 456 18.94 7.77 -1.06
N ALA A 457 18.93 6.88 -0.06
CA ALA A 457 19.83 6.95 1.08
C ALA A 457 21.27 6.56 0.70
N LEU A 458 21.43 5.52 -0.11
CA LEU A 458 22.74 5.08 -0.59
C LEU A 458 23.37 6.11 -1.53
N ALA A 459 22.59 6.74 -2.42
CA ALA A 459 23.11 7.70 -3.39
C ALA A 459 23.85 8.88 -2.73
N THR A 460 23.36 9.34 -1.57
CA THR A 460 23.88 10.52 -0.85
C THR A 460 24.82 10.17 0.30
N SER A 461 24.99 8.89 0.64
CA SER A 461 25.77 8.48 1.81
C SER A 461 27.27 8.76 1.66
N PRO A 462 27.93 9.37 2.67
CA PRO A 462 29.38 9.54 2.68
C PRO A 462 30.14 8.25 3.04
N ALA A 463 29.45 7.22 3.56
CA ALA A 463 30.09 6.01 4.08
C ALA A 463 30.68 5.08 3.00
N TRP A 464 30.30 5.26 1.74
CA TRP A 464 30.80 4.50 0.57
C TRP A 464 31.39 5.44 -0.47
N GLY A 465 32.28 4.93 -1.33
CA GLY A 465 32.87 5.72 -2.43
C GLY A 465 31.81 6.15 -3.46
N ALA A 466 32.02 7.28 -4.14
CA ALA A 466 31.04 7.80 -5.11
C ALA A 466 30.76 6.82 -6.26
N ASP A 467 31.78 6.13 -6.75
CA ASP A 467 31.65 5.15 -7.83
C ASP A 467 30.89 3.91 -7.35
N GLU A 468 31.21 3.44 -6.14
CA GLU A 468 30.58 2.27 -5.52
C GLU A 468 29.09 2.46 -5.28
N ARG A 469 28.70 3.67 -4.84
CA ARG A 469 27.29 4.02 -4.66
C ARG A 469 26.56 4.05 -5.98
N ARG A 470 27.14 4.64 -7.03
CA ARG A 470 26.54 4.65 -8.38
C ARG A 470 26.38 3.24 -8.93
N ASP A 471 27.45 2.43 -8.90
CA ASP A 471 27.42 1.06 -9.39
C ASP A 471 26.39 0.19 -8.65
N ALA A 472 26.25 0.38 -7.34
CA ALA A 472 25.25 -0.31 -6.54
C ALA A 472 23.83 0.14 -6.90
N CYS A 473 23.59 1.46 -6.99
CA CYS A 473 22.29 1.99 -7.36
C CYS A 473 21.86 1.54 -8.76
N ASP A 474 22.75 1.65 -9.75
CA ASP A 474 22.47 1.27 -11.14
C ASP A 474 22.19 -0.22 -11.27
N ARG A 475 22.98 -1.07 -10.59
CA ARG A 475 22.77 -2.52 -10.57
C ARG A 475 21.40 -2.90 -9.99
N ILE A 476 21.03 -2.32 -8.85
CA ILE A 476 19.75 -2.61 -8.17
C ILE A 476 18.57 -2.06 -9.00
N ALA A 477 18.67 -0.85 -9.53
CA ALA A 477 17.62 -0.25 -10.33
C ALA A 477 17.38 -1.04 -11.63
N ALA A 478 18.46 -1.44 -12.32
CA ALA A 478 18.37 -2.20 -13.57
C ALA A 478 17.69 -3.56 -13.36
N ILE A 479 18.12 -4.35 -12.37
CA ILE A 479 17.57 -5.70 -12.16
C ILE A 479 16.10 -5.67 -11.71
N LEU A 480 15.69 -4.65 -10.96
CA LEU A 480 14.31 -4.49 -10.49
C LEU A 480 13.41 -3.78 -11.49
N SER A 481 13.97 -3.30 -12.61
CA SER A 481 13.31 -2.45 -13.60
C SER A 481 12.71 -1.18 -12.99
N LEU A 482 13.42 -0.60 -12.03
CA LEU A 482 13.05 0.68 -11.42
C LEU A 482 13.49 1.82 -12.33
N ASP A 483 12.65 2.83 -12.47
CA ASP A 483 13.05 4.08 -13.13
C ASP A 483 13.91 4.88 -12.14
N PRO A 484 15.18 5.19 -12.45
CA PRO A 484 16.04 5.98 -11.56
C PRO A 484 15.51 7.39 -11.28
N ALA A 485 14.53 7.89 -12.05
CA ALA A 485 13.93 9.22 -11.87
C ALA A 485 12.57 9.23 -11.15
N GLY A 486 12.06 8.07 -10.70
CA GLY A 486 10.68 7.95 -10.22
C GLY A 486 9.70 7.92 -11.40
N MET A 487 8.70 7.03 -11.36
CA MET A 487 7.73 6.92 -12.45
C MET A 487 6.98 8.24 -12.65
N PRO A 488 6.87 8.77 -13.88
CA PRO A 488 5.93 9.84 -14.16
C PRO A 488 4.49 9.37 -13.91
N PRO A 489 3.60 10.23 -13.37
CA PRO A 489 2.20 9.92 -13.15
C PRO A 489 1.53 9.36 -14.42
N GLY A 490 0.84 8.23 -14.32
CA GLY A 490 0.12 7.63 -15.44
C GLY A 490 0.94 6.75 -16.39
N SER A 491 2.24 6.56 -16.14
CA SER A 491 3.03 5.58 -16.89
C SER A 491 2.72 4.15 -16.45
N HIS A 492 1.72 3.53 -17.08
CA HIS A 492 1.60 2.08 -17.08
C HIS A 492 2.69 1.50 -17.99
N ARG A 493 3.89 1.25 -17.45
CA ARG A 493 4.77 0.28 -18.10
C ARG A 493 4.08 -1.08 -17.99
N PRO A 494 3.90 -1.82 -19.10
CA PRO A 494 3.50 -3.22 -18.99
C PRO A 494 4.49 -3.92 -18.06
N ALA A 495 3.99 -4.80 -17.19
CA ALA A 495 4.87 -5.61 -16.34
C ALA A 495 5.91 -6.28 -17.25
N PRO A 496 7.20 -6.29 -16.85
CA PRO A 496 8.23 -6.97 -17.64
C PRO A 496 7.76 -8.40 -17.95
N THR A 497 8.03 -8.85 -19.18
CA THR A 497 7.52 -10.12 -19.72
C THR A 497 8.04 -11.35 -18.96
N ALA A 498 9.06 -11.18 -18.12
CA ALA A 498 9.50 -12.13 -17.11
C ALA A 498 9.94 -11.39 -15.84
N SER A 499 9.54 -11.89 -14.68
CA SER A 499 10.09 -11.44 -13.39
C SER A 499 11.56 -11.83 -13.29
N PRO A 500 12.44 -10.95 -12.78
CA PRO A 500 13.86 -11.26 -12.62
C PRO A 500 14.07 -12.46 -11.70
N ASP A 501 15.19 -13.18 -11.87
CA ASP A 501 15.58 -14.24 -10.92
C ASP A 501 15.84 -13.61 -9.55
N ILE A 502 15.04 -14.00 -8.57
CA ILE A 502 15.12 -13.54 -7.19
C ILE A 502 16.50 -13.78 -6.57
N ARG A 503 17.26 -14.80 -6.98
CA ARG A 503 18.63 -15.02 -6.48
C ARG A 503 19.58 -13.93 -6.98
N ALA A 504 19.46 -13.55 -8.25
CA ALA A 504 20.21 -12.45 -8.83
C ALA A 504 19.78 -11.11 -8.21
N VAL A 505 18.49 -10.92 -7.95
CA VAL A 505 17.97 -9.75 -7.21
C VAL A 505 18.63 -9.66 -5.84
N ARG A 506 18.59 -10.74 -5.03
CA ARG A 506 19.23 -10.78 -3.70
C ARG A 506 20.72 -10.46 -3.77
N ALA A 507 21.45 -11.01 -4.74
CA ALA A 507 22.87 -10.73 -4.93
C ALA A 507 23.15 -9.26 -5.27
N ALA A 508 22.23 -8.57 -5.97
CA ALA A 508 22.40 -7.17 -6.33
C ALA A 508 22.45 -6.24 -5.11
N PHE A 509 21.79 -6.60 -4.00
CA PHE A 509 21.77 -5.84 -2.75
C PHE A 509 23.03 -5.98 -1.89
N ILE A 510 23.95 -6.87 -2.25
CA ILE A 510 25.23 -6.99 -1.55
C ILE A 510 26.06 -5.74 -1.85
N LEU A 511 26.26 -4.91 -0.83
CA LEU A 511 27.07 -3.69 -0.91
C LEU A 511 28.55 -4.00 -0.62
N PRO A 512 29.49 -3.24 -1.21
CA PRO A 512 30.88 -3.31 -0.79
C PRO A 512 31.03 -2.83 0.66
N ALA A 513 32.13 -3.22 1.32
CA ALA A 513 32.44 -2.76 2.67
C ALA A 513 32.54 -1.22 2.72
N PRO A 514 32.00 -0.55 3.76
CA PRO A 514 32.10 0.90 3.89
C PRO A 514 33.57 1.34 4.00
N ILE A 515 33.85 2.61 3.68
CA ILE A 515 35.21 3.18 3.70
C ILE A 515 35.89 2.99 5.08
N SER A 516 35.13 3.12 6.16
CA SER A 516 35.63 2.98 7.54
C SER A 516 36.05 1.56 7.92
N ALA A 517 35.67 0.54 7.15
CA ALA A 517 36.01 -0.85 7.38
C ALA A 517 37.20 -1.34 6.51
N ARG A 518 37.86 -0.44 5.78
CA ARG A 518 38.97 -0.75 4.85
C ARG A 518 40.32 -0.35 5.40
#